data_AF-A0A1W9SNG7-F1
#
_entry.id   AF-A0A1W9SNG7-F1
#
_cell.length_a   1.000
_cell.length_b   1.000
_cell.length_c   1.000
_cell.angle_alpha   90.00
_cell.angle_beta   90.00
_cell.angle_gamma   90.00
#
_symmetry.space_group_name_H-M   'P 1'
#
loop_
_entity.id
_entity.type
_entity.pdbx_description
1 polymer ?
#
loop_
_entity_poly.entity_id
_entity_poly.type
_entity_poly.pdbx_seq_one_letter_code
_entity_poly.pdbx_strand_id
1 'polypeptide(L)'
;MKNFKFLILLLFVISNNYFSYSQFYNGLQMGFGKNRVQYGDFYWSFFRFDRFDTYYYVNGKELAEYTSKFAYKKIEEIENKFEYRLEKRIIFIIYNNLTDFRQSNIGLISGDDQYNIGGVTSFNRNAFWKSHT
;
A
#
# COMPACT_ATOMS: atom_id res chain seq x y z
N MET A 1 15.62 -61.86 43.04
CA MET A 1 14.63 -61.63 41.96
C MET A 1 14.00 -60.23 41.93
N LYS A 2 13.76 -59.54 43.07
CA LYS A 2 13.17 -58.18 43.06
C LYS A 2 14.01 -57.14 42.29
N ASN A 3 15.34 -57.18 42.44
CA ASN A 3 16.25 -56.23 41.80
C ASN A 3 16.33 -56.40 40.26
N PHE A 4 16.11 -57.62 39.76
CA PHE A 4 16.09 -57.90 38.32
C PHE A 4 14.83 -57.37 37.65
N LYS A 5 13.67 -57.45 38.33
CA LYS A 5 12.42 -56.83 37.88
C LYS A 5 12.51 -55.31 37.83
N PHE A 6 13.21 -54.71 38.81
CA PHE A 6 13.47 -53.27 38.83
C PHE A 6 14.34 -52.83 37.64
N LEU A 7 15.35 -53.63 37.29
CA LEU A 7 16.26 -53.34 36.17
C LEU A 7 15.55 -53.41 34.81
N ILE A 8 14.61 -54.36 34.64
CA ILE A 8 13.74 -54.45 33.45
C ILE A 8 12.79 -53.25 33.36
N LEU A 9 12.23 -52.81 34.49
CA LEU A 9 11.35 -51.65 34.53
C LEU A 9 12.09 -50.37 34.15
N LEU A 10 13.36 -50.25 34.58
CA LEU A 10 14.22 -49.10 34.29
C LEU A 10 14.62 -49.06 32.80
N LEU A 11 14.90 -50.21 32.18
CA LEU A 11 15.13 -50.33 30.73
C LEU A 11 13.89 -49.96 29.91
N PHE A 12 12.69 -50.30 30.39
CA PHE A 12 11.44 -49.95 29.72
C PHE A 12 11.19 -48.44 29.71
N VAL A 13 11.50 -47.74 30.81
CA VAL A 13 11.37 -46.28 30.90
C VAL A 13 12.35 -45.55 29.97
N ILE A 14 13.58 -46.05 29.81
CA ILE A 14 14.59 -45.44 28.92
C ILE A 14 14.23 -45.66 27.44
N SER A 15 13.56 -46.77 27.11
CA SER A 15 13.18 -47.11 25.73
C SER A 15 12.03 -46.29 25.12
N ASN A 16 11.38 -45.41 25.90
CA ASN A 16 10.24 -44.60 25.44
C ASN A 16 10.62 -43.22 24.86
N ASN A 17 11.86 -43.04 24.38
CA ASN A 17 12.26 -41.82 23.68
C ASN A 17 11.93 -41.91 22.18
N TYR A 18 10.65 -42.12 21.84
CA TYR A 18 10.20 -42.04 20.46
C TYR A 18 9.78 -40.61 20.13
N PHE A 19 10.64 -39.93 19.36
CA PHE A 19 10.32 -38.84 18.44
C PHE A 19 9.39 -37.75 18.99
N SER A 20 9.96 -36.80 19.73
CA SER A 20 9.37 -35.45 19.75
C SER A 20 9.60 -34.80 18.37
N TYR A 21 8.61 -34.89 17.50
CA TYR A 21 8.54 -34.00 16.33
C TYR A 21 8.31 -32.59 16.84
N SER A 22 9.37 -31.77 16.91
CA SER A 22 9.22 -30.32 16.97
C SER A 22 8.45 -29.91 15.72
N GLN A 23 7.15 -29.62 15.87
CA GLN A 23 6.38 -28.99 14.82
C GLN A 23 6.88 -27.56 14.68
N PHE A 24 7.89 -27.34 13.84
CA PHE A 24 8.21 -26.02 13.35
C PHE A 24 7.04 -25.55 12.46
N TYR A 25 6.07 -24.86 13.05
CA TYR A 25 5.10 -24.05 12.34
C TYR A 25 5.77 -22.80 11.77
N ASN A 26 6.71 -22.96 10.85
CA ASN A 26 7.31 -21.85 10.08
C ASN A 26 6.56 -21.63 8.76
N GLY A 27 5.23 -21.74 8.77
CA GLY A 27 4.45 -21.67 7.52
C GLY A 27 3.01 -21.16 7.60
N LEU A 28 2.43 -21.02 8.80
CA LEU A 28 1.01 -20.66 8.95
C LEU A 28 0.74 -19.37 9.74
N GLN A 29 1.79 -18.64 10.12
CA GLN A 29 1.66 -17.24 10.57
C GLN A 29 2.01 -16.25 9.45
N MET A 30 1.76 -16.61 8.20
CA MET A 30 1.47 -15.59 7.21
C MET A 30 -0.02 -15.33 7.32
N GLY A 31 -0.43 -14.08 7.55
CA GLY A 31 -1.84 -13.69 7.45
C GLY A 31 -2.32 -13.86 6.01
N PHE A 32 -2.52 -15.10 5.55
CA PHE A 32 -3.11 -15.42 4.27
C PHE A 32 -4.62 -15.27 4.40
N GLY A 33 -5.13 -14.15 3.89
CA GLY A 33 -6.55 -13.86 3.98
C GLY A 33 -7.01 -12.63 3.23
N LYS A 34 -6.21 -12.07 2.31
CA LYS A 34 -6.69 -11.10 1.34
C LYS A 34 -5.99 -11.35 0.02
N ASN A 35 -6.71 -11.92 -0.94
CA ASN A 35 -6.36 -11.72 -2.33
C ASN A 35 -6.22 -10.19 -2.54
N ARG A 36 -5.11 -9.72 -3.13
CA ARG A 36 -5.12 -8.40 -3.77
C ARG A 36 -6.06 -8.53 -4.96
N VAL A 37 -7.35 -8.35 -4.71
CA VAL A 37 -8.31 -8.18 -5.79
C VAL A 37 -7.99 -6.82 -6.41
N GLN A 38 -7.41 -6.85 -7.61
CA GLN A 38 -7.19 -5.66 -8.42
C GLN A 38 -8.53 -5.36 -9.10
N TYR A 39 -9.23 -4.33 -8.63
CA TYR A 39 -10.65 -4.13 -8.95
C TYR A 39 -10.92 -3.46 -10.31
N GLY A 40 -9.90 -3.15 -11.11
CA GLY A 40 -10.15 -2.69 -12.49
C GLY A 40 -8.93 -2.18 -13.24
N ASP A 41 -9.08 -2.13 -14.56
CA ASP A 41 -8.16 -1.44 -15.46
C ASP A 41 -8.37 0.07 -15.34
N PHE A 42 -7.27 0.82 -15.16
CA PHE A 42 -7.32 2.27 -15.17
C PHE A 42 -7.16 2.80 -16.59
N TYR A 43 -8.23 3.37 -17.14
CA TYR A 43 -8.16 4.13 -18.39
C TYR A 43 -7.72 5.56 -18.11
N TRP A 44 -6.43 5.80 -18.24
CA TRP A 44 -5.83 7.11 -17.96
C TRP A 44 -6.04 8.09 -19.11
N SER A 45 -6.36 9.32 -18.74
CA SER A 45 -6.39 10.51 -19.60
C SER A 45 -5.55 11.60 -18.91
N PHE A 46 -5.13 12.62 -19.67
CA PHE A 46 -4.30 13.68 -19.12
C PHE A 46 -4.59 15.05 -19.70
N PHE A 47 -4.28 16.08 -18.92
CA PHE A 47 -4.11 17.45 -19.35
C PHE A 47 -2.63 17.80 -19.33
N ARG A 48 -2.16 18.51 -20.36
CA ARG A 48 -0.77 18.94 -20.48
C ARG A 48 -0.67 20.45 -20.42
N PHE A 49 0.18 20.94 -19.51
CA PHE A 49 0.53 22.35 -19.36
C PHE A 49 2.04 22.52 -19.47
N ASP A 50 2.50 23.77 -19.51
CA ASP A 50 3.93 24.08 -19.64
C ASP A 50 4.74 23.55 -18.42
N ARG A 51 4.24 23.85 -17.21
CA ARG A 51 4.93 23.54 -15.94
C ARG A 51 4.55 22.19 -15.33
N PHE A 52 3.41 21.61 -15.71
CA PHE A 52 2.93 20.35 -15.12
C PHE A 52 2.01 19.56 -16.06
N ASP A 53 1.90 18.26 -15.80
CA ASP A 53 0.91 17.38 -16.42
C ASP A 53 -0.05 16.87 -15.32
N THR A 54 -1.32 16.66 -15.67
CA THR A 54 -2.34 16.15 -14.73
C THR A 54 -3.02 14.92 -15.32
N TYR A 55 -2.81 13.77 -14.69
CA TYR A 55 -3.37 12.47 -15.06
C TYR A 55 -4.60 12.14 -14.19
N TYR A 56 -5.62 11.59 -14.82
CA TYR A 56 -6.85 11.14 -14.17
C TYR A 56 -7.42 9.91 -14.90
N TYR A 57 -8.27 9.15 -14.23
CA TYR A 57 -9.02 8.06 -14.87
C TYR A 57 -10.51 8.36 -14.88
N VAL A 58 -11.31 7.42 -15.38
CA VAL A 58 -12.77 7.50 -15.51
C VAL A 58 -13.41 8.17 -14.27
N ASN A 59 -14.31 9.13 -14.51
CA ASN A 59 -14.99 9.96 -13.51
C ASN A 59 -14.09 10.93 -12.70
N GLY A 60 -12.80 11.03 -13.02
CA GLY A 60 -11.86 11.97 -12.37
C GLY A 60 -11.67 13.31 -13.07
N LYS A 61 -12.34 13.54 -14.21
CA LYS A 61 -12.10 14.71 -15.08
C LYS A 61 -12.36 16.04 -14.37
N GLU A 62 -13.50 16.19 -13.69
CA GLU A 62 -13.88 17.44 -13.02
C GLU A 62 -12.87 17.78 -11.91
N LEU A 63 -12.49 16.78 -11.11
CA LEU A 63 -11.47 16.94 -10.09
C LEU A 63 -10.12 17.33 -10.71
N ALA A 64 -9.76 16.73 -11.85
CA ALA A 64 -8.55 17.05 -12.58
C ALA A 64 -8.53 18.47 -13.14
N GLU A 65 -9.64 18.95 -13.67
CA GLU A 65 -9.76 20.34 -14.13
C GLU A 65 -9.62 21.33 -12.97
N TYR A 66 -10.27 21.06 -11.83
CA TYR A 66 -10.15 21.88 -10.64
C TYR A 66 -8.71 21.94 -10.12
N THR A 67 -8.08 20.77 -9.94
CA THR A 67 -6.69 20.66 -9.50
C THR A 67 -5.75 21.36 -10.47
N SER A 68 -5.94 21.20 -11.78
CA SER A 68 -5.12 21.87 -12.79
C SER A 68 -5.21 23.39 -12.70
N LYS A 69 -6.43 23.94 -12.59
CA LYS A 69 -6.63 25.40 -12.45
C LYS A 69 -5.99 25.93 -11.17
N PHE A 70 -6.13 25.20 -10.07
CA PHE A 70 -5.53 25.58 -8.79
C PHE A 70 -4.01 25.51 -8.82
N ALA A 71 -3.45 24.42 -9.35
CA ALA A 71 -2.01 24.20 -9.48
C ALA A 71 -1.37 25.26 -10.37
N TYR A 72 -2.00 25.62 -11.50
CA TYR A 72 -1.52 26.66 -12.39
C TYR A 72 -1.28 27.98 -11.65
N LYS A 73 -2.30 28.46 -10.90
CA LYS A 73 -2.20 29.69 -10.12
C LYS A 73 -1.16 29.60 -9.00
N LYS A 74 -1.10 28.46 -8.31
CA LYS A 74 -0.20 28.29 -7.16
C LYS A 74 1.26 28.12 -7.54
N ILE A 75 1.54 27.43 -8.64
CA ILE A 75 2.90 27.31 -9.17
C ILE A 75 3.41 28.70 -9.54
N GLU A 76 2.62 29.51 -10.26
CA GLU A 76 2.99 30.89 -10.58
C GLU A 76 3.26 31.74 -9.33
N GLU A 77 2.39 31.65 -8.32
CA GLU A 77 2.58 32.37 -7.04
C GLU A 77 3.88 31.96 -6.32
N ILE A 78 4.20 30.66 -6.33
CA ILE A 78 5.41 30.11 -5.71
C ILE A 78 6.66 30.53 -6.49
N GLU A 79 6.65 30.39 -7.82
CA GLU A 79 7.78 30.77 -8.67
C GLU A 79 8.12 32.25 -8.50
N ASN A 80 7.09 33.11 -8.45
CA ASN A 80 7.27 34.55 -8.23
C ASN A 80 7.77 34.86 -6.81
N LYS A 81 7.29 34.12 -5.79
CA LYS A 81 7.69 34.35 -4.40
C LYS A 81 9.15 33.97 -4.11
N PHE A 82 9.63 32.91 -4.75
CA PHE A 82 11.01 32.42 -4.57
C PHE A 82 11.97 32.91 -5.67
N GLU A 83 11.48 33.69 -6.63
CA GLU A 83 12.20 34.14 -7.83
C GLU A 83 12.92 32.99 -8.57
N TYR A 84 12.34 31.80 -8.49
CA TYR A 84 12.91 30.57 -9.01
C TYR A 84 11.89 29.83 -9.86
N ARG A 85 12.30 29.44 -11.07
CA ARG A 85 11.45 28.68 -11.99
C ARG A 85 11.74 27.20 -11.86
N LEU A 86 10.68 26.40 -11.87
CA LEU A 86 10.83 24.95 -11.81
C LEU A 86 11.47 24.44 -13.11
N GLU A 87 12.65 23.82 -12.98
CA GLU A 87 13.35 23.18 -14.10
C GLU A 87 12.65 21.89 -14.54
N LYS A 88 12.10 21.14 -13.58
CA LYS A 88 11.41 19.87 -13.83
C LYS A 88 9.91 20.07 -13.86
N ARG A 89 9.26 19.40 -14.80
CA ARG A 89 7.81 19.36 -14.91
C ARG A 89 7.22 18.57 -13.73
N ILE A 90 6.19 19.13 -13.09
CA ILE A 90 5.43 18.44 -12.04
C ILE A 90 4.43 17.47 -12.67
N ILE A 91 4.25 16.29 -12.08
CA ILE A 91 3.22 15.33 -12.50
C ILE A 91 2.21 15.19 -11.37
N PHE A 92 0.97 15.57 -11.64
CA PHE A 92 -0.16 15.30 -10.76
C PHE A 92 -0.87 14.03 -11.21
N ILE A 93 -1.11 13.11 -10.29
CA ILE A 93 -1.88 11.88 -10.53
C ILE A 93 -3.08 11.90 -9.60
N ILE A 94 -4.26 11.91 -10.18
CA ILE A 94 -5.51 12.12 -9.45
C ILE A 94 -6.23 10.79 -9.32
N TYR A 95 -6.54 10.46 -8.07
CA TYR A 95 -7.32 9.29 -7.72
C TYR A 95 -8.68 9.70 -7.18
N ASN A 96 -9.75 9.03 -7.63
CA ASN A 96 -11.10 9.29 -7.13
C ASN A 96 -11.22 8.82 -5.68
N ASN A 97 -10.56 7.70 -5.33
CA ASN A 97 -10.62 7.08 -4.01
C ASN A 97 -9.23 6.73 -3.47
N LEU A 98 -9.09 6.74 -2.14
CA LEU A 98 -7.86 6.33 -1.45
C LEU A 98 -7.52 4.85 -1.68
N THR A 99 -8.53 3.99 -1.86
CA THR A 99 -8.34 2.58 -2.19
C THR A 99 -7.62 2.42 -3.53
N ASP A 100 -8.00 3.22 -4.53
CA ASP A 100 -7.43 3.17 -5.88
C ASP A 100 -5.97 3.66 -5.87
N PHE A 101 -5.68 4.72 -5.09
CA PHE A 101 -4.31 5.17 -4.84
C PHE A 101 -3.44 4.05 -4.23
N ARG A 102 -3.96 3.32 -3.24
CA ARG A 102 -3.22 2.23 -2.57
C ARG A 102 -3.03 0.98 -3.44
N GLN A 103 -3.92 0.77 -4.41
CA GLN A 103 -3.86 -0.35 -5.34
C GLN A 103 -3.01 -0.05 -6.58
N SER A 104 -2.92 1.22 -6.95
CA SER A 104 -2.13 1.65 -8.11
C SER A 104 -0.66 1.33 -7.93
N ASN A 105 -0.07 0.68 -8.92
CA ASN A 105 1.36 0.41 -8.99
C ASN A 105 2.14 1.58 -9.62
N ILE A 106 1.51 2.74 -9.83
CA ILE A 106 2.19 3.90 -10.40
C ILE A 106 3.20 4.43 -9.36
N GLY A 107 4.48 4.30 -9.69
CA GLY A 107 5.61 4.60 -8.79
C GLY A 107 6.41 3.37 -8.32
N LEU A 108 5.89 2.15 -8.49
CA LEU A 108 6.60 0.90 -8.13
C LEU A 108 7.43 0.30 -9.29
N ILE A 109 7.20 0.75 -10.52
CA ILE A 109 7.81 0.18 -11.75
C ILE A 109 9.12 0.91 -12.11
N SER A 110 9.28 2.16 -11.65
CA SER A 110 10.56 2.86 -11.73
C SER A 110 11.32 2.48 -10.47
N GLY A 111 12.38 1.67 -10.57
CA GLY A 111 13.21 1.17 -9.46
C GLY A 111 14.01 2.24 -8.72
N ASP A 112 13.42 3.40 -8.51
CA ASP A 112 13.91 4.54 -7.78
C ASP A 112 12.81 4.88 -6.75
N ASP A 113 12.91 4.25 -5.57
CA ASP A 113 12.03 4.43 -4.39
C ASP A 113 12.10 5.87 -3.79
N GLN A 114 12.50 6.87 -4.58
CA GLN A 114 12.74 8.25 -4.15
C GLN A 114 11.98 9.29 -4.97
N TYR A 115 10.81 8.96 -5.51
CA TYR A 115 9.84 10.02 -5.81
C TYR A 115 9.33 10.57 -4.49
N ASN A 116 9.93 11.69 -4.05
CA ASN A 116 9.43 12.57 -3.00
C ASN A 116 7.93 12.83 -3.22
N ILE A 117 7.08 12.06 -2.52
CA ILE A 117 5.63 12.23 -2.51
C ILE A 117 5.34 13.47 -1.65
N GLY A 118 5.66 14.64 -2.20
CA GLY A 118 5.60 15.95 -1.56
C GLY A 118 4.17 16.42 -1.32
N GLY A 119 3.44 15.70 -0.45
CA GLY A 119 2.10 16.07 0.00
C GLY A 119 1.01 15.13 -0.51
N VAL A 120 0.75 14.06 0.24
CA VAL A 120 -0.51 13.30 0.11
C VAL A 120 -1.57 14.01 0.95
N THR A 121 -2.47 14.77 0.33
CA THR A 121 -3.65 15.29 1.04
C THR A 121 -4.70 14.19 1.14
N SER A 122 -4.79 13.56 2.31
CA SER A 122 -5.80 12.53 2.60
C SER A 122 -7.11 13.18 3.06
N PHE A 123 -8.20 13.02 2.30
CA PHE A 123 -9.52 13.46 2.75
C PHE A 123 -10.16 12.37 3.63
N ASN A 124 -10.12 12.54 4.95
CA ASN A 124 -10.78 11.62 5.88
C ASN A 124 -12.25 11.99 6.03
N ARG A 125 -13.15 11.24 5.38
CA ARG A 125 -14.56 11.18 5.78
C ARG A 125 -14.98 9.72 5.91
N ASN A 126 -15.06 9.25 7.15
CA ASN A 126 -15.90 8.13 7.54
C ASN A 126 -16.35 8.33 9.00
N ALA A 127 -17.44 9.09 9.19
CA ALA A 127 -18.32 8.88 10.33
C ALA A 127 -19.34 7.83 9.89
N PHE A 128 -19.05 6.56 10.20
CA PHE A 128 -19.93 5.45 9.90
C PHE A 128 -20.98 5.37 11.01
N TRP A 129 -22.07 6.14 10.89
CA TRP A 129 -23.28 5.91 11.68
C TRP A 129 -24.27 5.15 10.81
N LYS A 130 -24.41 3.86 11.09
CA LYS A 130 -25.60 3.11 10.74
C LYS A 130 -26.09 2.40 12.01
N SER A 131 -26.85 3.14 12.82
CA SER A 131 -27.92 2.51 13.62
C SER A 131 -29.14 2.31 12.70
N HIS A 132 -30.15 1.59 13.17
CA HIS A 132 -31.24 0.91 12.45
C HIS A 132 -30.78 -0.47 11.93
N THR A 133 -31.22 -1.59 12.48
CA THR A 133 -32.38 -1.94 13.32
C THR A 133 -32.01 -3.03 14.29
#